data_AF-A0A7S1QBZ6-F1
#
_entry.id   AF-A0A7S1QBZ6-F1
#
_cell.length_a   1.000
_cell.length_b   1.000
_cell.length_c   1.000
_cell.angle_alpha   90.00
_cell.angle_beta   90.00
_cell.angle_gamma   90.00
#
_symmetry.space_group_name_H-M   'P 1'
#
loop_
_entity.id
_entity.type
_entity.pdbx_description
1 polymer ?
#
loop_
_entity_poly.entity_id
_entity_poly.type
_entity_poly.pdbx_seq_one_letter_code
_entity_poly.pdbx_strand_id
1 'polypeptide(L)'
;PVPTEVDVCSGRGQAFSLDKNGFTFITHAWRHVDYYSNDDVLGAYYPECEALVREATGASFALAFDHNIRARQRKLAGESLRGGSAVQEPLIDYGVHNDYTATSAPTRIRQLAQPPKLNDTMR
;
A
#
# COMPACT_ATOMS: atom_id res chain seq x y z
N PRO A 1 8.00 -22.30 -15.04
CA PRO A 1 9.07 -21.86 -14.11
C PRO A 1 9.76 -23.09 -13.48
N VAL A 2 11.09 -23.08 -13.40
CA VAL A 2 11.85 -24.16 -12.74
C VAL A 2 11.87 -23.86 -11.23
N PRO A 3 11.50 -24.81 -10.35
CA PRO A 3 11.64 -24.62 -8.90
C PRO A 3 13.09 -24.24 -8.56
N THR A 4 13.25 -23.16 -7.79
CA THR A 4 14.56 -22.65 -7.37
C THR A 4 14.57 -22.56 -5.86
N GLU A 5 15.56 -23.18 -5.22
CA GLU A 5 15.81 -22.98 -3.79
C GLU A 5 16.54 -21.66 -3.57
N VAL A 6 16.09 -20.90 -2.58
CA VAL A 6 16.68 -19.62 -2.21
C VAL A 6 16.81 -19.53 -0.69
N ASP A 7 17.96 -19.03 -0.23
CA ASP A 7 18.16 -18.76 1.18
C ASP A 7 17.45 -17.46 1.58
N VAL A 8 16.61 -17.53 2.61
CA VAL A 8 15.90 -16.37 3.16
C VAL A 8 16.65 -15.86 4.37
N CYS A 9 17.19 -14.65 4.26
CA CYS A 9 17.97 -14.00 5.30
C CYS A 9 17.27 -12.75 5.85
N SER A 10 17.56 -12.40 7.10
CA SER A 10 17.11 -11.12 7.69
C SER A 10 17.88 -9.95 7.05
N GLY A 11 17.15 -8.99 6.48
CA GLY A 11 17.74 -7.75 5.97
C GLY A 11 18.11 -6.71 7.05
N ARG A 12 17.62 -6.85 8.30
CA ARG A 12 17.88 -5.84 9.35
C ARG A 12 19.38 -5.62 9.59
N GLY A 13 19.78 -4.36 9.71
CA GLY A 13 21.17 -3.95 9.93
C GLY A 13 22.04 -3.94 8.66
N GLN A 14 21.49 -4.32 7.51
CA GLN A 14 22.17 -4.22 6.22
C GLN A 14 21.82 -2.90 5.52
N ALA A 15 22.74 -2.41 4.69
CA ALA A 15 22.53 -1.24 3.85
C ALA A 15 21.94 -1.67 2.49
N PHE A 16 20.75 -1.16 2.17
CA PHE A 16 20.09 -1.36 0.88
C PHE A 16 19.83 -0.02 0.22
N SER A 17 19.98 0.03 -1.10
CA SER A 17 19.72 1.23 -1.91
C SER A 17 18.70 0.92 -2.99
N LEU A 18 17.87 1.90 -3.33
CA LEU A 18 16.85 1.76 -4.37
C LEU A 18 17.45 1.30 -5.70
N ASP A 19 18.55 1.93 -6.15
CA ASP A 19 19.14 1.62 -7.46
C ASP A 19 19.67 0.19 -7.58
N LYS A 20 20.23 -0.36 -6.50
CA LYS A 20 20.83 -1.70 -6.50
C LYS A 20 19.85 -2.81 -6.13
N ASN A 21 18.92 -2.51 -5.22
CA ASN A 21 18.11 -3.53 -4.55
C ASN A 21 16.61 -3.42 -4.90
N GLY A 22 16.18 -2.30 -5.48
CA GLY A 22 14.75 -2.00 -5.69
C GLY A 22 14.00 -1.63 -4.40
N PHE A 23 14.69 -1.57 -3.25
CA PHE A 23 14.14 -1.14 -1.97
C PHE A 23 15.24 -0.51 -1.10
N THR A 24 14.84 0.21 -0.06
CA THR A 24 15.72 0.72 0.99
C THR A 24 14.98 0.72 2.33
N PHE A 25 15.73 0.82 3.44
CA PHE A 25 15.16 0.98 4.76
C PHE A 25 15.32 2.42 5.24
N ILE A 26 14.21 3.03 5.65
CA ILE A 26 14.16 4.38 6.19
C ILE A 26 13.68 4.27 7.63
N THR A 27 14.46 4.81 8.56
CA THR A 27 14.02 4.97 9.94
C THR A 27 13.18 6.23 10.00
N HIS A 28 11.89 6.09 10.30
CA HIS A 28 10.96 7.20 10.36
C HIS A 28 10.07 7.10 11.59
N ALA A 29 9.91 8.22 12.30
CA ALA A 29 9.01 8.31 13.44
C ALA A 29 7.66 8.84 12.97
N TRP A 30 6.65 7.97 12.99
CA TRP A 30 5.30 8.33 12.58
C TRP A 30 4.60 9.14 13.66
N ARG A 31 3.80 10.12 13.23
CA ARG A 31 2.78 10.71 14.11
C ARG A 31 1.77 9.65 14.56
N HIS A 32 1.06 9.90 15.66
CA HIS A 32 -0.05 9.04 16.05
C HIS A 32 -1.13 9.05 14.96
N VAL A 33 -1.55 7.86 14.52
CA VAL A 33 -2.57 7.63 13.50
C VAL A 33 -3.51 6.55 14.03
N ASP A 34 -4.82 6.82 14.07
CA ASP A 34 -5.79 5.73 14.19
C ASP A 34 -5.97 5.06 12.82
N TYR A 35 -5.35 3.89 12.64
CA TYR A 35 -5.44 3.13 11.39
C TYR A 35 -6.86 2.60 11.07
N TYR A 36 -7.81 2.75 12.00
CA TYR A 36 -9.23 2.47 11.76
C TYR A 36 -10.05 3.72 11.40
N SER A 37 -9.43 4.89 11.39
CA SER A 37 -10.01 6.15 10.90
C SER A 37 -9.54 6.39 9.46
N ASN A 38 -10.47 6.40 8.50
CA ASN A 38 -10.11 6.76 7.12
C ASN A 38 -9.61 8.19 7.04
N ASP A 39 -10.17 9.11 7.82
CA ASP A 39 -9.75 10.51 7.81
C ASP A 39 -8.30 10.66 8.30
N ASP A 40 -7.90 9.90 9.31
CA ASP A 40 -6.50 9.89 9.79
C ASP A 40 -5.58 9.26 8.75
N VAL A 41 -5.98 8.15 8.13
CA VAL A 41 -5.14 7.45 7.16
C VAL A 41 -4.98 8.28 5.88
N LEU A 42 -6.07 8.80 5.32
CA LEU A 42 -6.06 9.59 4.09
C LEU A 42 -5.50 11.00 4.31
N GLY A 43 -5.79 11.63 5.45
CA GLY A 43 -5.42 13.01 5.75
C GLY A 43 -4.05 13.19 6.41
N ALA A 44 -3.54 12.17 7.11
CA ALA A 44 -2.27 12.25 7.82
C ALA A 44 -1.25 11.20 7.35
N TYR A 45 -1.61 9.92 7.36
CA TYR A 45 -0.65 8.85 7.10
C TYR A 45 -0.15 8.85 5.65
N TYR A 46 -1.04 8.81 4.65
CA TYR A 46 -0.62 8.76 3.26
C TYR A 46 0.15 10.00 2.77
N PRO A 47 -0.21 11.24 3.12
CA PRO A 47 0.59 12.40 2.76
C PRO A 47 2.03 12.33 3.29
N GLU A 48 2.23 11.72 4.47
CA GLU A 48 3.55 11.49 5.05
C GLU A 48 4.31 10.37 4.32
N CYS A 49 3.62 9.28 3.97
CA CYS A 49 4.19 8.25 3.09
C CYS A 49 4.62 8.84 1.74
N GLU A 50 3.77 9.66 1.10
CA GLU A 50 4.06 10.30 -0.18
C GLU A 50 5.30 11.19 -0.08
N ALA A 51 5.42 11.99 0.98
CA ALA A 51 6.58 12.83 1.22
C ALA A 51 7.86 11.98 1.33
N LEU A 52 7.84 10.91 2.12
CA LEU A 52 8.98 9.99 2.29
C LEU A 52 9.37 9.30 0.99
N VAL A 53 8.38 8.78 0.24
CA VAL A 53 8.63 8.15 -1.06
C VAL A 53 9.27 9.15 -2.01
N ARG A 54 8.74 10.38 -2.04
CA ARG A 54 9.24 11.43 -2.94
C ARG A 54 10.67 11.86 -2.57
N GLU A 55 10.96 12.01 -1.29
CA GLU A 55 12.31 12.31 -0.79
C GLU A 55 13.30 11.18 -1.12
N ALA A 56 12.92 9.93 -0.85
CA ALA A 56 13.78 8.78 -1.07
C ALA A 56 14.06 8.49 -2.55
N THR A 57 13.07 8.74 -3.42
CA THR A 57 13.17 8.44 -4.86
C THR A 57 13.58 9.61 -5.73
N GLY A 58 13.47 10.84 -5.22
CA GLY A 58 13.62 12.05 -6.04
C GLY A 58 12.49 12.28 -7.05
N ALA A 59 11.37 11.56 -6.92
CA ALA A 59 10.23 11.70 -7.83
C ALA A 59 9.64 13.12 -7.78
N SER A 60 9.10 13.61 -8.90
CA SER A 60 8.36 14.88 -8.92
C SER A 60 7.00 14.78 -8.22
N PHE A 61 6.41 13.58 -8.20
CA PHE A 61 5.16 13.28 -7.51
C PHE A 61 5.18 11.85 -6.96
N ALA A 62 4.53 11.65 -5.82
CA ALA A 62 4.18 10.36 -5.25
C ALA A 62 2.76 10.50 -4.71
N LEU A 63 1.87 9.57 -5.03
CA LEU A 63 0.45 9.63 -4.70
C LEU A 63 0.01 8.25 -4.20
N ALA A 64 -0.54 8.19 -3.00
CA ALA A 64 -1.33 7.05 -2.57
C ALA A 64 -2.67 7.13 -3.30
N PHE A 65 -2.95 6.15 -4.14
CA PHE A 65 -4.11 6.14 -5.05
C PHE A 65 -5.15 5.06 -4.73
N ASP A 66 -4.87 4.17 -3.77
CA ASP A 66 -5.69 3.01 -3.45
C ASP A 66 -5.67 2.74 -1.93
N HIS A 67 -6.85 2.59 -1.35
CA HIS A 67 -7.02 2.32 0.07
C HIS A 67 -8.01 1.17 0.30
N ASN A 68 -7.46 0.04 0.76
CA ASN A 68 -8.20 -1.15 1.12
C ASN A 68 -7.95 -1.51 2.58
N ILE A 69 -9.01 -1.74 3.35
CA ILE A 69 -8.91 -2.28 4.70
C ILE A 69 -9.49 -3.69 4.74
N ARG A 70 -8.69 -4.63 5.25
CA ARG A 70 -9.03 -6.05 5.36
C ARG A 70 -9.07 -6.47 6.82
N ALA A 71 -10.26 -6.76 7.34
CA ALA A 71 -10.43 -7.17 8.73
C ALA A 71 -11.64 -8.11 8.87
N ARG A 72 -11.38 -9.42 8.95
CA ARG A 72 -12.42 -10.46 8.99
C ARG A 72 -13.43 -10.26 10.12
N GLN A 73 -12.95 -10.03 11.34
CA GLN A 73 -13.82 -9.89 12.52
C GLN A 73 -14.76 -8.68 12.40
N ARG A 74 -14.26 -7.54 11.93
CA ARG A 74 -15.06 -6.33 11.71
C ARG A 74 -16.07 -6.48 10.58
N LYS A 75 -15.68 -7.18 9.50
CA LYS A 75 -16.60 -7.52 8.42
C LYS A 75 -17.77 -8.38 8.90
N LEU A 76 -17.49 -9.42 9.69
CA LEU A 76 -18.52 -10.27 10.29
C LEU A 76 -19.44 -9.51 11.25
N ALA A 77 -18.91 -8.48 11.93
CA ALA A 77 -19.69 -7.58 12.78
C ALA A 77 -20.50 -6.53 11.99
N GLY A 78 -20.43 -6.51 10.66
CA GLY A 78 -21.12 -5.53 9.82
C GLY A 78 -20.54 -4.11 9.91
N GLU A 79 -19.34 -3.96 10.49
CA GLU A 79 -18.71 -2.66 10.63
C GLU A 79 -18.28 -2.11 9.27
N SER A 80 -18.65 -0.87 9.02
CA SER A 80 -18.01 -0.02 8.01
C SER A 80 -17.13 0.98 8.73
N LEU A 81 -15.96 1.27 8.17
CA LEU A 81 -15.10 2.30 8.73
C LEU A 81 -15.80 3.65 8.59
N ARG A 82 -15.62 4.52 9.59
CA ARG A 82 -16.15 5.89 9.50
C ARG A 82 -15.54 6.56 8.27
N GLY A 83 -16.39 7.14 7.42
CA GLY A 83 -15.96 7.98 6.30
C GLY A 83 -15.34 7.28 5.08
N GLY A 84 -15.43 5.95 4.89
CA GLY A 84 -14.79 5.35 3.70
C GLY A 84 -15.14 3.90 3.36
N SER A 85 -14.17 3.20 2.74
CA SER A 85 -14.34 1.91 2.08
C SER A 85 -14.89 0.81 2.99
N ALA A 86 -15.67 -0.10 2.40
CA ALA A 86 -16.16 -1.28 3.12
C ALA A 86 -14.97 -2.15 3.56
N VAL A 87 -15.02 -2.63 4.81
CA VAL A 87 -14.06 -3.64 5.28
C VAL A 87 -14.21 -4.89 4.41
N GLN A 88 -13.10 -5.36 3.86
CA GLN A 88 -13.03 -6.55 3.01
C GLN A 88 -12.53 -7.76 3.82
N GLU A 89 -12.82 -8.97 3.35
CA GLU A 89 -12.23 -10.18 3.92
C GLU A 89 -10.76 -10.30 3.49
N PRO A 90 -9.88 -10.86 4.34
CA PRO A 90 -8.54 -11.26 3.91
C PRO A 90 -8.64 -12.23 2.72
N LEU A 91 -7.86 -12.01 1.66
CA LEU A 91 -7.72 -12.98 0.57
C LEU A 91 -6.82 -14.12 1.05
N ILE A 92 -7.41 -15.11 1.72
CA ILE A 92 -6.70 -16.29 2.25
C ILE A 92 -6.64 -17.45 1.23
N ASP A 93 -7.50 -17.44 0.21
CA ASP A 93 -7.67 -18.58 -0.70
C ASP A 93 -6.65 -18.65 -1.86
N TYR A 94 -5.85 -17.60 -2.09
CA TYR A 94 -4.99 -17.49 -3.29
C TYR A 94 -3.49 -17.73 -3.04
N GLY A 95 -3.08 -18.05 -1.80
CA GLY A 95 -1.67 -18.20 -1.44
C GLY A 95 -0.87 -16.89 -1.53
N VAL A 96 0.45 -16.97 -1.40
CA VAL A 96 1.34 -15.80 -1.58
C VAL A 96 1.34 -15.44 -3.06
N HIS A 97 0.85 -14.24 -3.39
CA HIS A 97 0.87 -13.72 -4.75
C HIS A 97 1.80 -12.51 -4.85
N ASN A 98 2.36 -12.30 -6.04
CA ASN A 98 3.04 -11.07 -6.40
C ASN A 98 2.13 -10.30 -7.38
N ASP A 99 1.70 -9.10 -7.00
CA ASP A 99 0.77 -8.28 -7.78
C ASP A 99 1.42 -7.56 -8.97
N TYR A 100 2.56 -8.07 -9.45
CA TYR A 100 3.26 -7.49 -10.57
C TYR A 100 2.86 -8.13 -11.89
N THR A 101 2.15 -7.38 -12.72
CA THR A 101 2.04 -7.65 -14.16
C THR A 101 2.42 -6.40 -14.95
N ALA A 102 2.96 -6.59 -16.15
CA ALA A 102 3.34 -5.47 -17.03
C ALA A 102 2.14 -4.58 -17.42
N THR A 103 0.91 -5.10 -17.31
CA THR A 103 -0.32 -4.39 -17.71
C THR A 103 -1.04 -3.73 -16.53
N SER A 104 -0.77 -4.15 -15.28
CA SER A 104 -1.46 -3.65 -14.08
C SER A 104 -1.31 -2.14 -13.91
N ALA A 105 -0.07 -1.62 -13.87
CA ALA A 105 0.18 -0.20 -13.62
C ALA A 105 -0.39 0.72 -14.72
N PRO A 106 -0.16 0.48 -16.04
CA PRO A 106 -0.78 1.29 -17.08
C PRO A 106 -2.31 1.26 -17.04
N THR A 107 -2.90 0.10 -16.73
CA THR A 107 -4.36 -0.03 -16.61
C THR A 107 -4.89 0.75 -15.41
N ARG A 108 -4.22 0.67 -14.25
CA ARG A 108 -4.64 1.38 -13.05
C ARG A 108 -4.60 2.89 -13.24
N ILE A 109 -3.56 3.42 -13.90
CA ILE A 109 -3.48 4.84 -14.25
C ILE A 109 -4.68 5.29 -15.10
N ARG A 110 -5.06 4.52 -16.13
CA ARG A 110 -6.25 4.82 -16.95
C ARG A 110 -7.54 4.79 -16.14
N GLN A 111 -7.65 3.87 -15.17
CA GLN A 111 -8.82 3.78 -14.30
C GLN A 111 -8.92 4.99 -13.36
N LEU A 112 -7.79 5.53 -12.88
CA LEU A 112 -7.78 6.73 -12.02
C LEU A 112 -8.22 8.00 -12.77
N ALA A 113 -8.25 7.98 -14.11
CA ALA A 113 -8.80 9.05 -14.93
C ALA A 113 -10.33 8.90 -15.19
N GLN A 114 -10.96 7.84 -14.67
CA GLN A 114 -12.41 7.62 -14.72
C GLN A 114 -13.05 8.07 -13.39
N PRO A 115 -14.39 8.13 -13.28
CA PRO A 115 -15.04 8.45 -12.01
C PRO A 115 -14.53 7.58 -10.85
N PRO A 116 -14.20 8.18 -9.69
CA PRO A 116 -13.59 7.46 -8.57
C PRO A 116 -14.42 6.26 -8.11
N LYS A 117 -13.74 5.14 -7.91
CA LYS A 117 -14.31 3.93 -7.30
C LYS A 117 -14.20 4.01 -5.78
N LEU A 118 -14.84 3.05 -5.10
CA LEU A 118 -14.91 3.01 -3.63
C LEU A 118 -13.53 3.12 -2.97
N ASN A 119 -12.54 2.38 -3.47
CA ASN A 119 -11.21 2.29 -2.89
C ASN A 119 -10.23 3.36 -3.41
N ASP A 120 -10.67 4.20 -4.36
CA ASP A 120 -9.83 5.26 -4.88
C ASP A 120 -9.74 6.38 -3.83
N THR A 121 -8.51 6.73 -3.48
CA THR A 121 -8.20 7.83 -2.55
C THR A 121 -8.20 9.18 -3.24
N MET A 122 -7.95 9.19 -4.56
CA MET A 122 -7.97 10.39 -5.37
C MET A 122 -9.42 10.67 -5.78
N ARG A 123 -9.96 11.77 -5.27
CA ARG A 123 -11.36 12.20 -5.48
C ARG A 123 -11.42 13.68 -5.79
#